data_AF-A0A2J8XC80-F1
#
_entry.id   AF-A0A2J8XC80-F1
#
_cell.length_a   1.000
_cell.length_b   1.000
_cell.length_c   1.000
_cell.angle_alpha   90.00
_cell.angle_beta   90.00
_cell.angle_gamma   90.00
#
_symmetry.space_group_name_H-M   'P 1'
#
loop_
_entity.id
_entity.type
_entity.pdbx_description
1 polymer ?
#
loop_
_entity_poly.entity_id
_entity_poly.type
_entity_poly.pdbx_seq_one_letter_code
_entity_poly.pdbx_strand_id
1 'polypeptide(L)'
;MSRFVQDGASQFQEVIRQELELSVKKELEKILTTASSHEFEHTKKDLDGFRKLFHRFLQEKGPSVDWGKIQRPPEDSIQPYEKIKARGLPDNISSVLNKLVVVKLNGGLGTSMGCKGPKSLIGVRNENTFLDLTVQQIEHLNKTYNTDVPLVLMNSFNTDEDTKKILQKYNHCRV
;
A
#
# COMPACT_ATOMS: atom_id res chain seq x y z
N MET A 1 -47.78 12.05 -11.28
CA MET A 1 -47.17 11.42 -12.48
C MET A 1 -45.64 11.50 -12.53
N SER A 2 -44.94 12.33 -11.74
CA SER A 2 -43.47 12.44 -11.80
C SER A 2 -42.68 11.34 -11.07
N ARG A 3 -43.25 10.68 -10.04
CA ARG A 3 -42.56 9.61 -9.29
C ARG A 3 -42.36 8.30 -10.08
N PHE A 4 -43.28 7.96 -10.99
CA PHE A 4 -43.21 6.71 -11.76
C PHE A 4 -42.13 6.72 -12.86
N VAL A 5 -41.75 7.90 -13.36
CA VAL A 5 -40.72 8.04 -14.41
C VAL A 5 -39.29 7.95 -13.83
N GLN A 6 -39.09 8.43 -12.59
CA GLN A 6 -37.81 8.32 -11.89
C GLN A 6 -37.45 6.87 -11.51
N ASP A 7 -38.45 6.08 -11.14
CA ASP A 7 -38.28 4.68 -10.68
C ASP A 7 -37.86 3.75 -11.84
N GLY A 8 -38.46 3.93 -13.03
CA GLY A 8 -38.09 3.18 -14.23
C GLY A 8 -36.67 3.51 -14.75
N ALA A 9 -36.25 4.77 -14.63
CA ALA A 9 -34.90 5.20 -15.03
C ALA A 9 -33.82 4.65 -14.08
N SER A 10 -34.10 4.55 -12.77
CA SER A 10 -33.12 4.00 -11.82
C SER A 10 -32.98 2.48 -11.96
N GLN A 11 -34.08 1.75 -12.17
CA GLN A 11 -34.04 0.31 -12.45
C GLN A 11 -33.29 0.01 -13.75
N PHE A 12 -33.52 0.79 -14.81
CA PHE A 12 -32.80 0.62 -16.07
C PHE A 12 -31.29 0.85 -15.95
N GLN A 13 -30.87 1.89 -15.21
CA GLN A 13 -29.45 2.13 -14.94
C GLN A 13 -28.81 1.02 -14.10
N GLU A 14 -29.57 0.39 -13.20
CA GLU A 14 -29.08 -0.71 -12.37
C GLU A 14 -28.87 -1.99 -13.16
N VAL A 15 -29.78 -2.30 -14.08
CA VAL A 15 -29.63 -3.42 -15.02
C VAL A 15 -28.39 -3.24 -15.91
N ILE A 16 -28.19 -2.05 -16.49
CA ILE A 16 -27.00 -1.75 -17.31
C ILE A 16 -25.69 -1.96 -16.52
N ARG A 17 -25.67 -1.59 -15.24
CA ARG A 17 -24.48 -1.77 -14.38
C ARG A 17 -24.17 -3.24 -14.12
N GLN A 18 -25.20 -4.03 -13.84
CA GLN A 18 -25.04 -5.47 -13.66
C GLN A 18 -24.54 -6.13 -14.95
N GLU A 19 -25.05 -5.72 -16.12
CA GLU A 19 -24.56 -6.21 -17.40
C GLU A 19 -23.09 -5.85 -17.65
N LEU A 20 -22.68 -4.61 -17.36
CA LEU A 20 -21.29 -4.17 -17.44
C LEU A 20 -20.38 -4.94 -16.48
N GLU A 21 -20.81 -5.15 -15.25
CA GLU A 21 -20.05 -5.93 -14.26
C GLU A 21 -19.90 -7.39 -14.68
N LEU A 22 -20.96 -8.02 -15.19
CA LEU A 22 -20.93 -9.39 -15.70
C LEU A 22 -20.04 -9.51 -16.94
N SER A 23 -20.04 -8.50 -17.81
CA SER A 23 -19.14 -8.42 -18.97
C SER A 23 -17.68 -8.38 -18.52
N VAL A 24 -17.33 -7.48 -17.59
CA VAL A 24 -15.98 -7.40 -17.02
C VAL A 24 -15.59 -8.71 -16.37
N LYS A 25 -16.48 -9.34 -15.58
CA LYS A 25 -16.22 -10.65 -14.97
C LYS A 25 -15.85 -11.70 -16.03
N LYS A 26 -16.60 -11.80 -17.13
CA LYS A 26 -16.31 -12.77 -18.20
C LYS A 26 -14.93 -12.55 -18.82
N GLU A 27 -14.52 -11.30 -19.02
CA GLU A 27 -13.19 -10.98 -19.55
C GLU A 27 -12.08 -11.29 -18.52
N LEU A 28 -12.31 -11.05 -17.23
CA LEU A 28 -11.36 -11.42 -16.18
C LEU A 28 -11.13 -12.94 -16.11
N GLU A 29 -12.18 -13.75 -16.28
CA GLU A 29 -12.05 -15.22 -16.33
C GLU A 29 -11.20 -15.65 -17.53
N LYS A 30 -11.34 -15.00 -18.71
CA LYS A 30 -10.49 -15.28 -19.86
C LYS A 30 -9.02 -14.94 -19.58
N ILE A 31 -8.74 -13.81 -18.96
CA ILE A 31 -7.37 -13.43 -18.57
C ILE A 31 -6.78 -14.51 -17.64
N LEU A 32 -7.56 -14.98 -16.67
CA LEU A 32 -7.11 -16.00 -15.72
C LEU A 32 -6.72 -17.31 -16.40
N THR A 33 -7.37 -17.70 -17.51
CA THR A 33 -6.99 -18.92 -18.27
C THR A 33 -5.60 -18.86 -18.92
N THR A 34 -5.03 -17.66 -19.06
CA THR A 34 -3.69 -17.46 -19.64
C THR A 34 -2.57 -17.45 -18.60
N ALA A 35 -2.91 -17.46 -17.30
CA ALA A 35 -1.93 -17.43 -16.23
C ALA A 35 -1.14 -18.74 -16.14
N SER A 36 0.14 -18.64 -15.79
CA SER A 36 1.00 -19.80 -15.53
C SER A 36 0.52 -20.57 -14.29
N SER A 37 0.72 -21.89 -14.23
CA SER A 37 0.26 -22.70 -13.09
C SER A 37 0.86 -22.24 -11.74
N HIS A 38 2.07 -21.67 -11.75
CA HIS A 38 2.75 -21.18 -10.55
C HIS A 38 2.20 -19.82 -10.07
N GLU A 39 1.62 -19.03 -10.97
CA GLU A 39 1.09 -17.69 -10.68
C GLU A 39 -0.44 -17.65 -10.55
N PHE A 40 -1.10 -18.75 -10.91
CA PHE A 40 -2.55 -18.83 -11.01
C PHE A 40 -3.27 -18.37 -9.73
N GLU A 41 -2.84 -18.87 -8.57
CA GLU A 41 -3.56 -18.65 -7.31
C GLU A 41 -3.46 -17.20 -6.81
N HIS A 42 -2.29 -16.57 -6.94
CA HIS A 42 -2.16 -15.15 -6.58
C HIS A 42 -2.88 -14.26 -7.60
N THR A 43 -2.80 -14.59 -8.90
CA THR A 43 -3.44 -13.81 -9.97
C THR A 43 -4.94 -13.82 -9.77
N LYS A 44 -5.53 -14.98 -9.48
CA LYS A 44 -6.95 -15.11 -9.14
C LYS A 44 -7.35 -14.22 -7.97
N LYS A 45 -6.56 -14.21 -6.89
CA LYS A 45 -6.81 -13.37 -5.71
C LYS A 45 -6.79 -11.88 -6.05
N ASP A 46 -5.84 -11.45 -6.87
CA ASP A 46 -5.72 -10.06 -7.31
C ASP A 46 -6.89 -9.64 -8.21
N LEU A 47 -7.29 -10.50 -9.14
CA LEU A 47 -8.45 -10.28 -10.02
C LEU A 47 -9.77 -10.24 -9.22
N ASP A 48 -9.92 -11.10 -8.21
CA ASP A 48 -11.07 -11.06 -7.30
C ASP A 48 -11.10 -9.75 -6.48
N GLY A 49 -9.93 -9.28 -6.04
CA GLY A 49 -9.78 -7.97 -5.40
C GLY A 49 -10.18 -6.83 -6.33
N PHE A 50 -9.69 -6.84 -7.57
CA PHE A 50 -10.06 -5.88 -8.60
C PHE A 50 -11.57 -5.88 -8.87
N ARG A 51 -12.19 -7.07 -9.01
CA ARG A 51 -13.63 -7.19 -9.21
C ARG A 51 -14.42 -6.58 -8.06
N LYS A 52 -14.02 -6.80 -6.81
CA LYS A 52 -14.65 -6.18 -5.63
C LYS A 52 -14.54 -4.66 -5.66
N LEU A 53 -13.38 -4.13 -6.04
CA LEU A 53 -13.17 -2.68 -6.20
C LEU A 53 -14.03 -2.11 -7.34
N PHE A 54 -14.10 -2.80 -8.47
CA PHE A 54 -14.90 -2.39 -9.62
C PHE A 54 -16.40 -2.38 -9.30
N HIS A 55 -16.89 -3.42 -8.60
CA HIS A 55 -18.26 -3.46 -8.09
C HIS A 55 -18.54 -2.25 -7.18
N ARG A 56 -17.64 -1.95 -6.23
CA ARG A 56 -17.78 -0.77 -5.36
C ARG A 56 -17.77 0.54 -6.13
N PHE A 57 -16.87 0.68 -7.11
CA PHE A 57 -16.80 1.84 -8.00
C PHE A 57 -18.12 2.08 -8.75
N LEU A 58 -18.75 1.02 -9.25
CA LEU A 58 -20.07 1.13 -9.89
C LEU A 58 -21.17 1.49 -8.89
N GLN A 59 -21.09 1.07 -7.63
CA GLN A 59 -22.10 1.39 -6.62
C GLN A 59 -22.06 2.84 -6.15
N GLU A 60 -20.88 3.46 -6.07
CA GLU A 60 -20.72 4.83 -5.58
C GLU A 60 -21.19 5.85 -6.62
N LYS A 61 -22.39 6.43 -6.42
CA LYS A 61 -23.09 7.31 -7.38
C LYS A 61 -22.85 8.81 -7.20
N GLY A 62 -21.96 9.24 -6.30
CA GLY A 62 -21.78 10.67 -6.01
C GLY A 62 -20.75 10.95 -4.92
N PRO A 63 -20.67 12.20 -4.44
CA PRO A 63 -19.76 12.56 -3.36
C PRO A 63 -20.08 11.72 -2.12
N SER A 64 -19.13 10.90 -1.68
CA SER A 64 -19.29 10.02 -0.50
C SER A 64 -19.29 10.79 0.83
N VAL A 65 -19.20 12.11 0.78
CA VAL A 65 -19.04 12.99 1.93
C VAL A 65 -20.17 14.01 1.97
N ASP A 66 -20.96 13.96 3.04
CA ASP A 66 -21.92 14.99 3.39
C ASP A 66 -21.21 16.06 4.24
N TRP A 67 -20.98 17.23 3.66
CA TRP A 67 -20.28 18.35 4.30
C TRP A 67 -20.92 18.76 5.63
N GLY A 68 -22.25 18.64 5.77
CA GLY A 68 -22.96 18.97 7.01
C GLY A 68 -22.66 18.01 8.17
N LYS A 69 -22.12 16.82 7.88
CA LYS A 69 -21.73 15.81 8.88
C LYS A 69 -20.25 15.89 9.24
N ILE A 70 -19.46 16.75 8.59
CA ILE A 70 -18.05 16.93 8.94
C ILE A 70 -17.98 17.74 10.23
N GLN A 71 -17.27 17.21 11.22
CA GLN A 71 -17.06 17.85 12.50
C GLN A 71 -15.58 17.95 12.80
N ARG A 72 -15.21 18.91 13.65
CA ARG A 72 -13.84 19.02 14.15
C ARG A 72 -13.51 17.75 14.94
N PRO A 73 -12.30 17.20 14.80
CA PRO A 73 -11.86 16.08 15.62
C PRO A 73 -11.96 16.45 17.11
N PRO A 74 -12.37 15.53 17.99
CA PRO A 74 -12.27 15.72 19.44
C PRO A 74 -10.85 16.08 19.86
N GLU A 75 -10.68 16.88 20.91
CA GLU A 75 -9.35 17.37 21.34
C GLU A 75 -8.34 16.24 21.63
N ASP A 76 -8.83 15.08 22.11
CA ASP A 76 -7.98 13.93 22.43
C ASP A 76 -7.74 12.96 21.27
N SER A 77 -8.37 13.15 20.11
CA SER A 77 -8.18 12.24 18.97
C SER A 77 -6.83 12.41 18.28
N ILE A 78 -6.17 13.56 18.46
CA ILE A 78 -4.84 13.85 17.93
C ILE A 78 -3.98 14.39 19.08
N GLN A 79 -3.00 13.59 19.52
CA GLN A 79 -2.12 14.00 20.60
C GLN A 79 -0.89 14.76 20.07
N PRO A 80 -0.56 15.94 20.61
CA PRO A 80 0.71 16.61 20.32
C PRO A 80 1.91 15.72 20.66
N TYR A 81 2.92 15.73 19.80
CA TYR A 81 4.11 14.88 19.96
C TYR A 81 4.84 15.17 21.29
N GLU A 82 4.85 16.42 21.73
CA GLU A 82 5.48 16.87 22.98
C GLU A 82 4.89 16.15 24.20
N LYS A 83 3.57 15.88 24.20
CA LYS A 83 2.92 15.14 25.28
C LYS A 83 3.36 13.68 25.33
N ILE A 84 3.66 13.07 24.18
CA ILE A 84 4.17 11.71 24.08
C ILE A 84 5.64 11.68 24.56
N LYS A 85 6.45 12.61 24.05
CA LYS A 85 7.88 12.75 24.41
C LYS A 85 8.07 13.01 25.90
N ALA A 86 7.18 13.78 26.54
CA ALA A 86 7.24 14.10 27.96
C ALA A 86 7.09 12.86 28.87
N ARG A 87 6.52 11.74 28.37
CA ARG A 87 6.42 10.49 29.14
C ARG A 87 7.77 9.78 29.31
N GLY A 88 8.79 10.18 28.56
CA GLY A 88 10.10 9.53 28.56
C GLY A 88 10.16 8.27 27.69
N LEU A 89 11.32 7.61 27.70
CA LEU A 89 11.54 6.34 27.03
C LEU A 89 11.02 5.18 27.89
N PRO A 90 10.56 4.06 27.28
CA PRO A 90 10.20 2.88 28.04
C PRO A 90 11.44 2.28 28.73
N ASP A 91 11.24 1.70 29.92
CA ASP A 91 12.33 1.09 30.70
C ASP A 91 13.06 -0.02 29.92
N ASN A 92 12.33 -0.76 29.08
CA ASN A 92 12.88 -1.83 28.23
C ASN A 92 12.60 -1.57 26.75
N ILE A 93 13.43 -0.75 26.13
CA ILE A 93 13.37 -0.38 24.71
C ILE A 93 13.45 -1.64 23.82
N SER A 94 14.34 -2.58 24.13
CA SER A 94 14.56 -3.78 23.32
C SER A 94 13.29 -4.65 23.21
N SER A 95 12.54 -4.79 24.30
CA SER A 95 11.30 -5.57 24.33
C SER A 95 10.20 -4.99 23.44
N VAL A 96 10.14 -3.66 23.31
CA VAL A 96 9.15 -2.97 22.48
C VAL A 96 9.57 -3.04 21.01
N LEU A 97 10.86 -2.85 20.73
CA LEU A 97 11.41 -2.95 19.37
C LEU A 97 11.25 -4.35 18.78
N ASN A 98 11.43 -5.42 19.55
CA ASN A 98 11.22 -6.79 19.07
C ASN A 98 9.75 -7.13 18.72
N LYS A 99 8.81 -6.22 18.98
CA LYS A 99 7.40 -6.32 18.54
C LYS A 99 7.11 -5.44 17.30
N LEU A 100 8.08 -4.65 16.85
CA LEU A 100 7.94 -3.69 15.75
C LEU A 100 8.42 -4.30 14.43
N VAL A 101 7.74 -3.94 13.35
CA VAL A 101 8.20 -4.17 11.96
C VAL A 101 8.25 -2.82 11.25
N VAL A 102 9.31 -2.58 10.48
CA VAL A 102 9.40 -1.38 9.63
C VAL A 102 9.00 -1.73 8.21
N VAL A 103 7.95 -1.09 7.69
CA VAL A 103 7.52 -1.25 6.30
C VAL A 103 7.84 0.01 5.50
N LYS A 104 8.44 -0.15 4.31
CA LYS A 104 8.64 0.93 3.34
C LYS A 104 7.88 0.65 2.05
N LEU A 105 7.09 1.62 1.60
CA LEU A 105 6.42 1.59 0.31
C LEU A 105 7.43 1.86 -0.80
N ASN A 106 7.77 0.83 -1.58
CA ASN A 106 8.84 0.82 -2.57
C ASN A 106 8.34 0.57 -4.01
N GLY A 107 7.06 0.83 -4.27
CA GLY A 107 6.46 0.65 -5.60
C GLY A 107 6.76 1.78 -6.60
N GLY A 108 7.32 2.90 -6.15
CA GLY A 108 7.53 4.11 -6.94
C GLY A 108 8.81 4.12 -7.76
N LEU A 109 8.71 4.62 -8.99
CA LEU A 109 9.84 4.81 -9.89
C LEU A 109 10.48 6.20 -9.76
N GLY A 110 11.75 6.28 -10.15
CA GLY A 110 12.54 7.50 -10.23
C GLY A 110 12.27 8.39 -11.44
N THR A 111 11.22 8.12 -12.23
CA THR A 111 11.01 8.72 -13.55
C THR A 111 10.86 10.23 -13.51
N SER A 112 10.21 10.78 -12.48
CA SER A 112 10.10 12.23 -12.27
C SER A 112 11.45 12.92 -12.01
N MET A 113 12.50 12.15 -11.70
CA MET A 113 13.87 12.62 -11.48
C MET A 113 14.82 12.15 -12.59
N GLY A 114 14.29 11.65 -13.72
CA GLY A 114 15.09 11.21 -14.87
C GLY A 114 15.71 9.82 -14.74
N CYS A 115 15.40 9.05 -13.69
CA CYS A 115 15.92 7.71 -13.49
C CYS A 115 14.90 6.64 -13.90
N LYS A 116 15.36 5.53 -14.50
CA LYS A 116 14.49 4.44 -14.97
C LYS A 116 14.13 3.39 -13.92
N GLY A 117 14.87 3.31 -12.81
CA GLY A 117 14.70 2.29 -11.77
C GLY A 117 13.85 2.71 -10.57
N PRO A 118 13.78 1.84 -9.54
CA PRO A 118 13.10 2.15 -8.28
C PRO A 118 13.65 3.44 -7.66
N LYS A 119 12.75 4.29 -7.16
CA LYS A 119 13.12 5.58 -6.54
C LYS A 119 14.05 5.40 -5.34
N SER A 120 13.92 4.28 -4.63
CA SER A 120 14.74 3.95 -3.47
C SER A 120 16.22 3.73 -3.78
N LEU A 121 16.56 3.43 -5.04
CA LEU A 121 17.94 3.18 -5.50
C LEU A 121 18.66 4.45 -5.97
N ILE A 122 18.02 5.60 -5.87
CA ILE A 122 18.62 6.88 -6.25
C ILE A 122 19.55 7.33 -5.13
N GLY A 123 20.78 7.67 -5.48
CA GLY A 123 21.76 8.26 -4.58
C GLY A 123 21.28 9.60 -4.03
N VAL A 124 21.36 9.76 -2.71
CA VAL A 124 20.87 10.93 -1.98
C VAL A 124 22.02 11.71 -1.38
N ARG A 125 22.94 11.03 -0.70
CA ARG A 125 24.06 11.67 -0.01
C ARG A 125 25.24 10.73 0.12
N ASN A 126 26.44 11.20 -0.23
CA ASN A 126 27.69 10.43 -0.13
C ASN A 126 27.55 9.05 -0.80
N GLU A 127 27.00 9.01 -2.01
CA GLU A 127 26.69 7.78 -2.75
C GLU A 127 25.68 6.82 -2.10
N ASN A 128 25.15 7.12 -0.91
CA ASN A 128 24.10 6.31 -0.28
C ASN A 128 22.74 6.58 -0.93
N THR A 129 22.05 5.51 -1.29
CA THR A 129 20.68 5.54 -1.74
C THR A 129 19.69 5.70 -0.57
N PHE A 130 18.40 5.98 -0.86
CA PHE A 130 17.37 5.96 0.20
C PHE A 130 17.29 4.61 0.92
N LEU A 131 17.47 3.52 0.18
CA LEU A 131 17.46 2.18 0.76
C LEU A 131 18.68 1.97 1.66
N ASP A 132 19.88 2.36 1.22
CA ASP A 132 21.09 2.28 2.05
C ASP A 132 20.92 3.02 3.38
N LEU A 133 20.37 4.24 3.34
CA LEU A 133 20.12 5.03 4.54
C LEU A 133 19.11 4.36 5.48
N THR A 134 18.07 3.72 4.94
CA THR A 134 17.06 3.01 5.75
C THR A 134 17.66 1.78 6.41
N VAL A 135 18.44 0.99 5.66
CA VAL A 135 19.15 -0.19 6.18
C VAL A 135 20.12 0.24 7.28
N GLN A 136 20.92 1.30 7.06
CA GLN A 136 21.85 1.82 8.06
C GLN A 136 21.15 2.26 9.35
N GLN A 137 19.98 2.89 9.26
CA GLN A 137 19.20 3.29 10.44
C GLN A 137 18.75 2.09 11.26
N ILE A 138 18.23 1.05 10.61
CA ILE A 138 17.72 -0.16 11.28
C ILE A 138 18.89 -1.00 11.81
N GLU A 139 19.97 -1.13 11.05
CA GLU A 139 21.16 -1.84 11.48
C GLU A 139 21.78 -1.17 12.71
N HIS A 140 21.88 0.16 12.71
CA HIS A 140 22.36 0.91 13.87
C HIS A 140 21.43 0.71 15.08
N LEU A 141 20.12 0.74 14.88
CA LEU A 141 19.13 0.50 15.93
C LEU A 141 19.27 -0.91 16.52
N ASN A 142 19.36 -1.94 15.67
CA ASN A 142 19.51 -3.34 16.08
C ASN A 142 20.83 -3.60 16.81
N LYS A 143 21.93 -2.98 16.38
CA LYS A 143 23.23 -3.07 17.08
C LYS A 143 23.20 -2.34 18.43
N THR A 144 22.64 -1.14 18.50
CA THR A 144 22.61 -0.32 19.73
C THR A 144 21.74 -0.94 20.82
N TYR A 145 20.56 -1.46 20.47
CA TYR A 145 19.62 -2.02 21.45
C TYR A 145 19.65 -3.55 21.55
N ASN A 146 20.55 -4.20 20.80
CA ASN A 146 20.62 -5.65 20.66
C ASN A 146 19.26 -6.30 20.32
N THR A 147 18.61 -5.79 19.27
CA THR A 147 17.28 -6.21 18.80
C THR A 147 17.34 -6.80 17.39
N ASP A 148 16.19 -7.28 16.90
CA ASP A 148 16.06 -7.81 15.55
C ASP A 148 14.79 -7.26 14.88
N VAL A 149 14.80 -5.96 14.57
CA VAL A 149 13.70 -5.27 13.89
C VAL A 149 13.78 -5.55 12.39
N PRO A 150 12.78 -6.21 11.79
CA PRO A 150 12.80 -6.52 10.36
C PRO A 150 12.40 -5.31 9.50
N LEU A 151 13.07 -5.18 8.35
CA LEU A 151 12.67 -4.28 7.26
C LEU A 151 11.90 -5.02 6.16
N VAL A 152 10.67 -4.57 5.87
CA VAL A 152 9.85 -5.07 4.77
C VAL A 152 9.70 -4.01 3.69
N LEU A 153 10.01 -4.38 2.44
CA LEU A 153 9.83 -3.52 1.28
C LEU A 153 8.59 -3.95 0.49
N MET A 154 7.61 -3.06 0.40
CA MET A 154 6.42 -3.28 -0.43
C MET A 154 6.70 -2.80 -1.85
N ASN A 155 7.18 -3.71 -2.69
CA ASN A 155 7.52 -3.45 -4.10
C ASN A 155 6.28 -3.41 -4.99
N SER A 156 6.46 -3.01 -6.25
CA SER A 156 5.49 -3.20 -7.34
C SER A 156 6.10 -4.10 -8.42
N PHE A 157 5.29 -4.52 -9.39
CA PHE A 157 5.78 -5.23 -10.57
C PHE A 157 6.87 -4.45 -11.35
N ASN A 158 6.93 -3.12 -11.20
CA ASN A 158 7.96 -2.28 -11.83
C ASN A 158 9.26 -2.20 -11.01
N THR A 159 9.26 -2.59 -9.74
CA THR A 159 10.40 -2.38 -8.83
C THR A 159 10.92 -3.66 -8.19
N ASP A 160 10.17 -4.76 -8.23
CA ASP A 160 10.48 -5.97 -7.48
C ASP A 160 11.78 -6.64 -7.93
N GLU A 161 11.92 -6.92 -9.23
CA GLU A 161 13.10 -7.57 -9.79
C GLU A 161 14.38 -6.74 -9.58
N ASP A 162 14.31 -5.44 -9.83
CA ASP A 162 15.48 -4.55 -9.67
C ASP A 162 15.86 -4.35 -8.21
N THR A 163 14.87 -4.35 -7.30
CA THR A 163 15.13 -4.30 -5.85
C THR A 163 15.78 -5.61 -5.39
N LYS A 164 15.28 -6.77 -5.81
CA LYS A 164 15.84 -8.08 -5.42
C LYS A 164 17.30 -8.24 -5.82
N LYS A 165 17.70 -7.77 -7.01
CA LYS A 165 19.09 -7.84 -7.49
C LYS A 165 20.07 -7.12 -6.56
N ILE A 166 19.66 -6.01 -5.96
CA ILE A 166 20.53 -5.19 -5.10
C ILE A 166 20.46 -5.57 -3.62
N LEU A 167 19.47 -6.36 -3.19
CA LEU A 167 19.35 -6.82 -1.80
C LEU A 167 20.55 -7.64 -1.32
N GLN A 168 21.27 -8.30 -2.24
CA GLN A 168 22.48 -9.06 -1.92
C GLN A 168 23.56 -8.21 -1.24
N LYS A 169 23.56 -6.88 -1.46
CA LYS A 169 24.47 -5.94 -0.79
C LYS A 169 24.31 -5.94 0.74
N TYR A 170 23.15 -6.34 1.26
CA TYR A 170 22.80 -6.22 2.68
C TYR A 170 22.82 -7.56 3.43
N ASN A 171 23.30 -8.65 2.83
CA ASN A 171 23.34 -9.98 3.46
C ASN A 171 24.12 -10.05 4.79
N HIS A 172 25.00 -9.08 5.04
CA HIS A 172 25.80 -8.98 6.26
C HIS A 172 25.30 -7.91 7.23
N CYS A 173 24.22 -7.19 6.88
CA CYS A 173 23.59 -6.22 7.75
C CYS A 173 22.62 -6.93 8.71
N ARG A 174 22.51 -6.43 9.94
CA ARG A 174 21.53 -6.92 10.93
C ARG A 174 20.20 -6.18 10.77
N VAL A 175 19.41 -6.58 9.76
CA VAL A 175 18.15 -5.94 9.32
C VAL A 175 17.17 -6.99 8.81
#